data_AF-A0A4Q3SC27-F1
#
_entry.id   AF-A0A4Q3SC27-F1
#
_cell.length_a   1.000
_cell.length_b   1.000
_cell.length_c   1.000
_cell.angle_alpha   90.00
_cell.angle_beta   90.00
_cell.angle_gamma   90.00
#
_symmetry.space_group_name_H-M   'P 1'
#
loop_
_entity.id
_entity.type
_entity.pdbx_description
1 polymer ?
#
loop_
_entity_poly.entity_id
_entity_poly.type
_entity_poly.pdbx_seq_one_letter_code
_entity_poly.pdbx_strand_id
1 'polypeptide(L)'
;MTLSNNETPGGGSNGFQELVKRFWGFDHMIGSALIKIIYYIGLFAILIFTVLAMFGGGLMGALMGGSGAGGGAVMFILAPIMGIIYLVFWRFICELWLLMFLMYNRMGEIRDRLPPR
;
A
#
# COMPACT_ATOMS: atom_id res chain seq x y z
N MET A 1 -30.57 41.29 -29.75
CA MET A 1 -31.14 39.97 -29.46
C MET A 1 -30.28 38.92 -30.16
N THR A 2 -29.22 38.44 -29.51
CA THR A 2 -28.51 37.20 -29.87
C THR A 2 -27.88 36.67 -28.59
N LEU A 3 -28.08 35.38 -28.37
CA LEU A 3 -28.14 34.72 -27.07
C LEU A 3 -26.76 34.46 -26.48
N SER A 4 -26.61 34.75 -25.18
CA SER A 4 -25.61 34.13 -24.32
C SER A 4 -26.14 32.73 -23.97
N ASN A 5 -25.62 31.70 -24.64
CA ASN A 5 -25.82 30.31 -24.22
C ASN A 5 -24.49 29.79 -23.66
N ASN A 6 -24.35 30.01 -22.37
CA ASN A 6 -23.44 29.28 -21.49
C ASN A 6 -23.91 27.82 -21.44
N GLU A 7 -23.49 27.02 -22.42
CA GLU A 7 -23.58 25.57 -22.33
C GLU A 7 -22.51 25.09 -21.36
N THR A 8 -22.88 25.01 -20.09
CA THR A 8 -22.22 24.15 -19.10
C THR A 8 -21.96 22.79 -19.74
N PRO A 9 -20.71 22.33 -19.89
CA PRO A 9 -20.49 20.94 -20.24
C PRO A 9 -20.83 20.12 -19.00
N GLY A 10 -22.08 19.65 -18.96
CA GLY A 10 -22.53 18.53 -18.15
C GLY A 10 -21.83 17.27 -18.61
N GLY A 11 -20.53 17.17 -18.33
CA GLY A 11 -19.81 15.91 -18.30
C GLY A 11 -19.76 15.48 -16.85
N GLY A 12 -20.64 14.56 -16.47
CA GLY A 12 -20.54 13.84 -15.20
C GLY A 12 -19.25 13.02 -15.20
N SER A 13 -18.09 13.67 -15.03
CA SER A 13 -16.88 13.00 -14.64
C SER A 13 -17.13 12.50 -13.23
N ASN A 14 -17.37 11.20 -13.10
CA ASN A 14 -17.28 10.53 -11.82
C ASN A 14 -15.96 11.02 -11.21
N GLY A 15 -15.97 11.75 -10.08
CA GLY A 15 -14.74 12.35 -9.54
C GLY A 15 -13.60 11.34 -9.37
N PHE A 16 -13.95 10.06 -9.28
CA PHE A 16 -13.06 8.92 -9.43
C PHE A 16 -12.22 8.90 -10.72
N GLN A 17 -12.79 9.19 -11.90
CA GLN A 17 -12.06 9.25 -13.17
C GLN A 17 -11.11 10.45 -13.25
N GLU A 18 -11.48 11.60 -12.68
CA GLU A 18 -10.59 12.76 -12.53
C GLU A 18 -9.40 12.43 -11.62
N LEU A 19 -9.68 11.74 -10.50
CA LEU A 19 -8.65 11.22 -9.59
C LEU A 19 -7.74 10.23 -10.31
N VAL A 20 -8.30 9.23 -11.00
CA VAL A 20 -7.54 8.22 -11.75
C VAL A 20 -6.67 8.87 -12.84
N LYS A 21 -7.17 9.87 -13.57
CA LYS A 21 -6.38 10.61 -14.57
C LYS A 21 -5.23 11.41 -13.95
N ARG A 22 -5.45 12.08 -12.80
CA ARG A 22 -4.37 12.76 -12.06
C ARG A 22 -3.35 11.80 -11.50
N PHE A 23 -3.79 10.60 -11.08
CA PHE A 23 -2.88 9.55 -10.68
C PHE A 23 -2.08 9.05 -11.89
N TRP A 24 -2.68 8.80 -13.06
CA TRP A 24 -2.03 8.22 -14.26
C TRP A 24 -0.99 9.11 -14.98
N GLY A 25 -0.82 10.38 -14.62
CA GLY A 25 0.21 11.30 -15.17
C GLY A 25 1.61 11.09 -14.56
N PHE A 26 2.16 9.88 -14.73
CA PHE A 26 2.95 9.16 -13.72
C PHE A 26 4.46 9.45 -13.56
N ASP A 27 5.06 10.48 -14.17
CA ASP A 27 6.53 10.40 -14.36
C ASP A 27 7.42 11.03 -13.28
N HIS A 28 6.89 11.90 -12.40
CA HIS A 28 7.76 12.63 -11.46
C HIS A 28 7.32 12.61 -9.98
N MET A 29 6.02 12.57 -9.69
CA MET A 29 5.52 12.69 -8.31
C MET A 29 5.03 11.38 -7.69
N ILE A 30 4.97 10.31 -8.48
CA ILE A 30 4.39 9.06 -8.03
C ILE A 30 5.26 8.33 -7.05
N GLY A 31 6.59 8.33 -7.25
CA GLY A 31 7.47 7.39 -6.55
C GLY A 31 7.18 7.34 -5.05
N SER A 32 7.30 8.49 -4.37
CA SER A 32 7.06 8.53 -2.93
C SER A 32 5.59 8.39 -2.51
N ALA A 33 4.64 8.88 -3.32
CA ALA A 33 3.21 8.86 -2.97
C ALA A 33 2.62 7.46 -3.11
N LEU A 34 2.98 6.74 -4.19
CA LEU A 34 2.54 5.38 -4.46
C LEU A 34 3.01 4.42 -3.38
N ILE A 35 4.26 4.55 -2.92
CA ILE A 35 4.83 3.69 -1.88
C ILE A 35 4.12 3.92 -0.54
N LYS A 36 3.72 5.16 -0.22
CA LYS A 36 2.88 5.44 0.95
C LYS A 36 1.52 4.76 0.85
N ILE A 37 0.88 4.78 -0.32
CA ILE A 37 -0.39 4.08 -0.54
C ILE A 37 -0.22 2.56 -0.35
N ILE A 38 0.83 1.99 -0.96
CA ILE A 38 1.16 0.56 -0.82
C ILE A 38 1.46 0.21 0.65
N TYR A 39 2.11 1.09 1.41
CA TYR A 39 2.38 0.89 2.83
C TYR A 39 1.07 0.71 3.62
N TYR A 40 0.10 1.60 3.45
CA TYR A 40 -1.19 1.49 4.15
C TYR A 40 -1.99 0.26 3.72
N ILE A 41 -2.00 -0.07 2.43
CA ILE A 41 -2.65 -1.27 1.92
C ILE A 41 -2.00 -2.53 2.50
N GLY A 42 -0.67 -2.59 2.50
CA GLY A 42 0.08 -3.71 3.07
C GLY A 42 -0.14 -3.86 4.57
N LEU A 43 -0.17 -2.76 5.32
CA LEU A 43 -0.47 -2.78 6.76
C LEU A 43 -1.88 -3.37 7.01
N PHE A 44 -2.87 -2.94 6.22
CA PHE A 44 -4.23 -3.47 6.32
C PHE A 44 -4.30 -4.96 5.96
N ALA A 45 -3.58 -5.37 4.90
CA ALA A 45 -3.47 -6.77 4.51
C ALA A 45 -2.85 -7.62 5.63
N ILE A 46 -1.72 -7.19 6.21
CA ILE A 46 -1.04 -7.93 7.27
C ILE A 46 -1.92 -8.03 8.51
N LEU A 47 -2.64 -6.96 8.86
CA LEU A 47 -3.58 -6.98 9.97
C LEU A 47 -4.69 -8.01 9.73
N ILE A 48 -5.31 -8.00 8.55
CA ILE A 48 -6.34 -8.99 8.18
C ILE A 48 -5.76 -10.40 8.18
N PHE A 49 -4.60 -10.63 7.57
CA PHE A 49 -3.97 -11.94 7.52
C PHE A 49 -3.60 -12.47 8.90
N THR A 50 -3.13 -11.60 9.80
CA THR A 50 -2.79 -12.00 11.17
C THR A 50 -4.05 -12.41 11.93
N VAL A 51 -5.13 -11.64 11.81
CA VAL A 51 -6.43 -11.96 12.41
C VAL A 51 -6.99 -13.26 11.82
N LEU A 52 -6.99 -13.41 10.49
CA LEU A 52 -7.44 -14.61 9.81
C LEU A 52 -6.59 -15.83 10.18
N ALA A 53 -5.27 -15.69 10.37
CA ALA A 53 -4.41 -16.78 10.80
C ALA A 53 -4.72 -17.21 12.24
N MET A 54 -4.99 -16.26 13.14
CA MET A 54 -5.39 -16.53 14.53
C MET A 54 -6.71 -17.32 14.60
N PHE A 55 -7.74 -16.89 13.85
CA PHE A 55 -9.05 -17.54 13.90
C PHE A 55 -9.16 -18.75 12.96
N GLY A 56 -8.54 -18.70 11.80
CA GLY A 56 -8.53 -19.77 10.79
C GLY A 56 -7.66 -20.96 11.19
N GLY A 57 -6.49 -20.73 11.81
CA GLY A 57 -5.65 -21.79 12.37
C GLY A 57 -6.32 -22.52 13.54
N GLY A 58 -7.07 -21.81 14.37
CA GLY A 58 -7.89 -22.39 15.44
C GLY A 58 -9.06 -23.22 14.91
N LEU A 59 -9.77 -22.73 13.89
CA LEU A 59 -10.95 -23.39 13.31
C LEU A 59 -10.57 -24.64 12.49
N MET A 60 -9.52 -24.57 11.67
CA MET A 60 -9.02 -25.74 10.92
C MET A 60 -8.42 -26.81 11.84
N GLY A 61 -7.72 -26.40 12.91
CA GLY A 61 -7.23 -27.32 13.93
C GLY A 61 -8.36 -28.04 14.71
N ALA A 62 -9.52 -27.39 14.87
CA ALA A 62 -10.69 -27.98 15.51
C ALA A 62 -11.49 -28.91 14.57
N LEU A 63 -11.58 -28.59 13.27
CA LEU A 63 -12.36 -29.35 12.29
C LEU A 63 -11.68 -30.62 11.79
N MET A 64 -10.34 -30.67 11.71
CA MET A 64 -9.62 -31.82 11.15
C MET A 64 -9.37 -32.98 12.11
N GLY A 65 -9.93 -32.98 13.33
CA GLY A 65 -10.00 -34.14 14.23
C GLY A 65 -8.67 -34.82 14.64
N GLY A 66 -7.52 -34.34 14.17
CA GLY A 66 -6.22 -34.93 14.40
C GLY A 66 -5.57 -34.39 15.67
N SER A 67 -5.72 -35.12 16.77
CA SER A 67 -4.73 -35.22 17.88
C SER A 67 -3.96 -33.94 18.25
N GLY A 68 -4.64 -32.81 18.42
CA GLY A 68 -3.93 -31.52 18.43
C GLY A 68 -4.70 -30.36 19.03
N ALA A 69 -5.34 -30.54 20.19
CA ALA A 69 -5.78 -29.40 21.01
C ALA A 69 -4.63 -28.37 21.25
N GLY A 70 -3.37 -28.82 21.16
CA GLY A 70 -2.19 -27.94 21.16
C GLY A 70 -1.95 -27.18 19.86
N GLY A 71 -2.32 -27.69 18.68
CA GLY A 71 -1.99 -27.05 17.38
C GLY A 71 -2.73 -25.74 17.16
N GLY A 72 -4.02 -25.68 17.49
CA GLY A 72 -4.82 -24.45 17.40
C GLY A 72 -4.41 -23.38 18.44
N ALA A 73 -4.13 -23.80 19.67
CA ALA A 73 -3.66 -22.90 20.73
C ALA A 73 -2.26 -22.35 20.46
N VAL A 74 -1.36 -23.17 19.91
CA VAL A 74 -0.02 -22.76 19.48
C VAL A 74 -0.10 -21.75 18.34
N MET A 75 -1.00 -21.93 17.37
CA MET A 75 -1.22 -20.95 16.29
C MET A 75 -1.77 -19.62 16.80
N PHE A 76 -2.60 -19.63 17.84
CA PHE A 76 -3.11 -18.39 18.45
C PHE A 76 -2.00 -17.53 19.07
N ILE A 77 -0.94 -18.16 19.59
CA ILE A 77 0.22 -17.46 20.18
C ILE A 77 1.29 -17.15 19.12
N LEU A 78 1.55 -18.07 18.18
CA LEU A 78 2.57 -17.88 17.14
C LEU A 78 2.14 -16.89 16.05
N ALA A 79 0.85 -16.83 15.69
CA ALA A 79 0.35 -15.93 14.66
C ALA A 79 0.66 -14.45 14.93
N PRO A 80 0.40 -13.88 16.14
CA PRO A 80 0.77 -12.49 16.41
C PRO A 80 2.29 -12.26 16.43
N ILE A 81 3.09 -13.23 16.90
CA ILE A 81 4.56 -13.12 16.88
C ILE A 81 5.06 -13.02 15.43
N MET A 82 4.60 -13.92 14.57
CA MET A 82 4.94 -13.91 13.15
C MET A 82 4.39 -12.67 12.43
N GLY A 83 3.18 -12.22 12.81
CA GLY A 83 2.57 -11.00 12.30
C GLY A 83 3.42 -9.76 12.62
N ILE A 84 3.94 -9.64 13.84
CA ILE A 84 4.84 -8.53 14.23
C ILE A 84 6.14 -8.58 13.44
N ILE A 85 6.77 -9.75 13.30
CA ILE A 85 7.99 -9.91 12.49
C ILE A 85 7.74 -9.46 11.05
N TYR A 86 6.62 -9.90 10.46
CA TYR A 86 6.25 -9.54 9.10
C TYR A 86 5.92 -8.05 8.97
N LEU A 87 5.28 -7.42 9.98
CA LEU A 87 5.06 -5.97 10.02
C LEU A 87 6.38 -5.18 10.02
N VAL A 88 7.36 -5.61 10.82
CA VAL A 88 8.69 -4.98 10.86
C VAL A 88 9.40 -5.13 9.51
N PHE A 89 9.35 -6.33 8.93
CA PHE A 89 9.94 -6.59 7.61
C PHE A 89 9.27 -5.76 6.51
N TRP A 90 7.94 -5.66 6.53
CA TRP A 90 7.18 -4.83 5.60
C TRP A 90 7.57 -3.36 5.68
N ARG A 91 7.65 -2.83 6.91
CA ARG A 91 8.11 -1.46 7.16
C ARG A 91 9.51 -1.23 6.60
N PHE A 92 10.43 -2.17 6.85
CA PHE A 92 11.80 -2.08 6.37
C PHE A 92 11.85 -2.01 4.83
N ILE A 93 11.12 -2.87 4.13
CA ILE A 93 11.04 -2.83 2.66
C ILE A 93 10.45 -1.50 2.20
N CYS A 94 9.29 -1.07 2.70
CA CYS A 94 8.68 0.19 2.28
C CYS A 94 9.61 1.40 2.49
N GLU A 95 10.35 1.41 3.59
CA GLU A 95 11.30 2.46 3.93
C GLU A 95 12.52 2.46 2.98
N LEU A 96 13.06 1.29 2.63
CA LEU A 96 14.14 1.17 1.64
C LEU A 96 13.73 1.68 0.26
N TRP A 97 12.51 1.36 -0.17
CA TRP A 97 12.00 1.84 -1.47
C TRP A 97 11.85 3.36 -1.48
N LEU A 98 11.30 3.94 -0.39
CA LEU A 98 11.17 5.39 -0.26
C LEU A 98 12.54 6.09 -0.22
N LEU A 99 13.51 5.51 0.51
CA LEU A 99 14.89 6.00 0.58
C LEU A 99 15.55 6.02 -0.81
N MET A 100 15.34 4.97 -1.62
CA MET A 100 15.86 4.90 -2.98
C MET A 100 15.29 6.03 -3.87
N PHE A 101 13.99 6.29 -3.79
CA PHE A 101 13.37 7.42 -4.52
C PHE A 101 13.90 8.77 -4.04
N LEU A 102 14.13 8.93 -2.74
CA LEU A 102 14.74 10.15 -2.20
C LEU A 102 16.17 10.35 -2.74
N MET A 103 16.98 9.28 -2.76
CA MET A 103 18.33 9.32 -3.36
C MET A 103 18.29 9.69 -4.83
N TYR A 104 17.39 9.08 -5.61
CA TYR A 104 17.23 9.39 -7.04
C TYR A 104 16.91 10.88 -7.27
N ASN A 105 15.93 11.42 -6.53
CA ASN A 105 15.57 12.83 -6.63
C ASN A 105 16.75 13.75 -6.27
N ARG A 106 17.49 13.40 -5.22
CA ARG A 106 18.65 14.20 -4.77
C ARG A 106 19.82 14.17 -5.76
N MET A 107 20.02 13.06 -6.48
CA MET A 107 21.01 13.00 -7.57
C MET A 107 20.58 13.84 -8.78
N GLY A 108 19.30 13.85 -9.12
CA GLY A 108 18.76 14.74 -10.15
C GLY A 108 19.02 16.22 -9.84
N GLU A 109 18.80 16.62 -8.59
CA GLU A 109 19.08 17.98 -8.13
C GLU A 109 20.58 18.35 -8.22
N ILE A 110 21.47 17.41 -7.88
CA ILE A 110 22.93 17.64 -7.99
C ILE A 110 23.33 17.80 -9.46
N ARG A 111 22.80 16.96 -10.36
CA ARG A 111 23.05 17.05 -11.80
C ARG A 111 22.64 18.41 -12.36
N ASP A 112 21.45 18.89 -11.99
CA ASP A 112 20.89 20.13 -12.54
C ASP A 112 21.63 21.38 -12.02
N ARG A 113 22.42 21.26 -10.93
CA ARG A 113 23.29 22.31 -10.40
C ARG A 113 24.69 22.31 -11.01
N LEU A 114 25.06 21.32 -11.81
CA LEU A 114 26.35 21.34 -12.52
C LEU A 114 26.27 22.25 -13.76
N PRO A 115 27.30 23.09 -14.02
CA PRO A 115 27.33 23.92 -15.21
C PRO A 115 27.32 23.03 -16.48
N PRO A 116 26.57 23.43 -17.52
CA PRO A 116 26.58 22.70 -18.79
C PRO A 116 27.99 22.74 -19.38
N ARG A 117 28.49 21.56 -19.77
CA ARG A 117 29.73 21.41 -20.55
C ARG A 117 29.38 21.29 -22.02
#